data_AF-A0A947R0X4-F1
#
_entry.id   AF-A0A947R0X4-F1
#
_cell.length_a   1.000
_cell.length_b   1.000
_cell.length_c   1.000
_cell.angle_alpha   90.00
_cell.angle_beta   90.00
_cell.angle_gamma   90.00
#
_symmetry.space_group_name_H-M   'P 1'
#
loop_
_entity.id
_entity.type
_entity.pdbx_description
1 polymer ?
#
loop_
_entity_poly.entity_id
_entity_poly.type
_entity_poly.pdbx_seq_one_letter_code
_entity_poly.pdbx_strand_id
1 'polypeptide(L)'
;MPSARSIAIRHFHTYFVKPRLSATIPVAKQRKSLNTLSKIVIMPRNSHFQSVMLGNIKASWVSAATVFDDAAILYLHGGAYAIGSPHTHRALTSYLSKTSGTKVLAIDYRLAPEYPYPAAVEDSVAAYKWLLDSGYQPDKIVIAGDSAGGGLSLATVVALRDSGISLPQAVVCFSPWADLEGTGQSFTTKVHVDPVLTPDWLQFMAKLYAGNTDLQLPRISPLYADFHGFPPVLIQVGSEEILLSDSQRLAERMKTSGVKCELEVLDDMYHTWSSLPGMIPEANQAMQRAGVFIRKRIGKI
;
A
#
# COMPACT_ATOMS: atom_id res chain seq x y z
N MET A 1 16.76 -0.70 17.41
CA MET A 1 16.68 -2.08 17.93
C MET A 1 15.23 -2.55 17.91
N PRO A 2 14.95 -3.66 17.20
CA PRO A 2 13.61 -4.20 17.07
C PRO A 2 13.17 -4.89 18.37
N SER A 3 11.87 -4.91 18.63
CA SER A 3 11.28 -5.64 19.73
C SER A 3 11.46 -7.16 19.56
N ALA A 4 11.46 -7.89 20.67
CA ALA A 4 11.54 -9.36 20.64
C ALA A 4 10.45 -10.00 19.78
N ARG A 5 9.24 -9.39 19.73
CA ARG A 5 8.14 -9.83 18.87
C ARG A 5 8.47 -9.64 17.39
N SER A 6 9.08 -8.51 17.03
CA SER A 6 9.53 -8.23 15.66
C SER A 6 10.62 -9.19 15.20
N ILE A 7 11.56 -9.54 16.09
CA ILE A 7 12.58 -10.57 15.82
C ILE A 7 11.92 -11.94 15.60
N ALA A 8 10.98 -12.34 16.46
CA ALA A 8 10.29 -13.62 16.31
C ALA A 8 9.48 -13.73 15.01
N ILE A 9 8.74 -12.67 14.65
CA ILE A 9 7.95 -12.65 13.41
C ILE A 9 8.86 -12.59 12.17
N ARG A 10 9.99 -11.88 12.23
CA ARG A 10 11.01 -11.94 11.19
C ARG A 10 11.43 -13.38 10.90
N HIS A 11 11.80 -14.15 11.93
CA HIS A 11 12.15 -15.57 11.74
C HIS A 11 10.99 -16.37 11.14
N PHE A 12 9.77 -16.13 11.60
CA PHE A 12 8.59 -16.75 11.00
C PHE A 12 8.45 -16.43 9.50
N HIS A 13 8.62 -15.17 9.11
CA HIS A 13 8.60 -14.76 7.71
C HIS A 13 9.70 -15.43 6.89
N THR A 14 10.94 -15.43 7.39
CA THR A 14 12.09 -16.04 6.71
C THR A 14 11.86 -17.52 6.39
N TYR A 15 11.35 -18.28 7.36
CA TYR A 15 11.23 -19.74 7.21
C TYR A 15 9.87 -20.20 6.66
N PHE A 16 8.81 -19.41 6.78
CA PHE A 16 7.46 -19.84 6.42
C PHE A 16 6.76 -18.96 5.38
N VAL A 17 7.05 -17.66 5.28
CA VAL A 17 6.38 -16.79 4.29
C VAL A 17 7.21 -16.69 3.01
N LYS A 18 8.48 -16.27 3.11
CA LYS A 18 9.36 -16.07 1.95
C LYS A 18 9.43 -17.28 1.01
N PRO A 19 9.54 -18.55 1.48
CA PRO A 19 9.57 -19.70 0.58
C PRO A 19 8.25 -19.95 -0.17
N ARG A 20 7.14 -19.40 0.31
CA ARG A 20 5.81 -19.53 -0.32
C ARG A 20 5.52 -18.43 -1.35
N LEU A 21 6.27 -17.34 -1.30
CA LEU A 21 6.28 -16.28 -2.31
C LEU A 21 7.35 -16.62 -3.36
N SER A 22 7.01 -17.55 -4.24
CA SER A 22 7.94 -18.08 -5.26
C SER A 22 7.28 -18.11 -6.63
N ALA A 23 8.05 -17.77 -7.67
CA ALA A 23 7.63 -17.88 -9.06
C ALA A 23 7.25 -19.32 -9.47
N THR A 24 7.75 -20.33 -8.73
CA THR A 24 7.43 -21.74 -8.96
C THR A 24 6.10 -22.19 -8.35
N ILE A 25 5.47 -21.37 -7.52
CA ILE A 25 4.19 -21.67 -6.87
C ILE A 25 3.06 -20.95 -7.63
N PRO A 26 2.01 -21.66 -8.09
CA PRO A 26 0.89 -21.01 -8.78
C PRO A 26 0.27 -19.87 -7.97
N VAL A 27 -0.06 -18.75 -8.62
CA VAL A 27 -0.64 -17.54 -7.98
C VAL A 27 -1.85 -17.88 -7.13
N ALA A 28 -2.75 -18.76 -7.60
CA ALA A 28 -3.92 -19.20 -6.83
C ALA A 28 -3.57 -19.86 -5.48
N LYS A 29 -2.46 -20.62 -5.40
CA LYS A 29 -1.98 -21.20 -4.14
C LYS A 29 -1.40 -20.12 -3.22
N GLN A 30 -0.69 -19.14 -3.78
CA GLN A 30 -0.17 -17.99 -3.03
C GLN A 30 -1.33 -17.16 -2.44
N ARG A 31 -2.39 -16.88 -3.23
CA ARG A 31 -3.63 -16.24 -2.76
C ARG A 31 -4.25 -17.00 -1.59
N LYS A 32 -4.40 -18.32 -1.70
CA LYS A 32 -4.93 -19.16 -0.62
C LYS A 32 -4.06 -19.10 0.64
N SER A 33 -2.74 -19.17 0.49
CA SER A 33 -1.78 -19.07 1.60
C SER A 33 -1.91 -17.74 2.33
N LEU A 34 -1.94 -16.62 1.60
CA LEU A 34 -2.09 -15.29 2.17
C LEU A 34 -3.42 -15.13 2.90
N ASN A 35 -4.53 -15.62 2.32
CA ASN A 35 -5.85 -15.62 2.96
C ASN A 35 -5.90 -16.46 4.25
N THR A 36 -5.12 -17.54 4.34
CA THR A 36 -5.01 -18.32 5.57
C THR A 36 -4.18 -17.60 6.62
N LEU A 37 -3.03 -17.04 6.23
CA LEU A 37 -2.15 -16.30 7.14
C LEU A 37 -2.84 -15.04 7.68
N SER A 38 -3.65 -14.35 6.89
CA SER A 38 -4.36 -13.13 7.31
C SER A 38 -5.43 -13.38 8.38
N LYS A 39 -5.68 -14.62 8.81
CA LYS A 39 -6.62 -14.94 9.91
C LYS A 39 -5.98 -14.84 11.29
N ILE A 40 -4.64 -14.81 11.38
CA ILE A 40 -3.91 -14.82 12.66
C ILE A 40 -3.60 -13.41 13.17
N VAL A 41 -3.89 -12.38 12.38
CA VAL A 41 -3.63 -10.97 12.74
C VAL A 41 -4.63 -10.48 13.77
N ILE A 42 -4.15 -9.61 14.66
CA ILE A 42 -4.98 -9.00 15.70
C ILE A 42 -5.63 -7.74 15.11
N MET A 43 -6.94 -7.61 15.27
CA MET A 43 -7.68 -6.40 14.90
C MET A 43 -8.04 -5.59 16.14
N PRO A 44 -8.20 -4.26 16.03
CA PRO A 44 -8.77 -3.46 17.09
C PRO A 44 -10.19 -3.94 17.44
N ARG A 45 -10.55 -3.87 18.73
CA ARG A 45 -11.94 -4.04 19.18
C ARG A 45 -12.84 -3.03 18.44
N ASN A 46 -14.09 -3.43 18.18
CA ASN A 46 -15.10 -2.62 17.48
C ASN A 46 -14.71 -2.25 16.05
N SER A 47 -13.98 -3.14 15.36
CA SER A 47 -13.81 -3.03 13.91
C SER A 47 -15.09 -3.50 13.21
N HIS A 48 -15.66 -2.64 12.37
CA HIS A 48 -16.83 -2.92 11.57
C HIS A 48 -16.47 -2.95 10.08
N PHE A 49 -17.05 -3.89 9.36
CA PHE A 49 -16.82 -4.11 7.93
C PHE A 49 -18.16 -4.13 7.21
N GLN A 50 -18.37 -3.20 6.29
CA GLN A 50 -19.59 -3.14 5.49
C GLN A 50 -19.21 -3.30 4.01
N SER A 51 -19.72 -4.37 3.39
CA SER A 51 -19.54 -4.57 1.96
C SER A 51 -20.31 -3.53 1.15
N VAL A 52 -19.71 -3.05 0.07
CA VAL A 52 -20.30 -2.08 -0.85
C VAL A 52 -19.84 -2.38 -2.27
N MET A 53 -20.68 -2.05 -3.25
CA MET A 53 -20.35 -2.16 -4.69
C MET A 53 -20.17 -0.77 -5.28
N LEU A 54 -19.04 -0.52 -5.92
CA LEU A 54 -18.73 0.70 -6.66
C LEU A 54 -18.90 0.38 -8.14
N GLY A 55 -20.15 0.28 -8.60
CA GLY A 55 -20.46 -0.35 -9.88
C GLY A 55 -20.13 -1.85 -9.86
N ASN A 56 -19.14 -2.28 -10.65
CA ASN A 56 -18.66 -3.66 -10.68
C ASN A 56 -17.49 -3.95 -9.73
N ILE A 57 -16.96 -2.94 -9.04
CA ILE A 57 -15.84 -3.09 -8.10
C ILE A 57 -16.40 -3.43 -6.71
N LYS A 58 -15.99 -4.56 -6.16
CA LYS A 58 -16.29 -4.92 -4.77
C LYS A 58 -15.41 -4.09 -3.85
N ALA A 59 -15.97 -3.61 -2.75
CA ALA A 59 -15.22 -2.92 -1.73
C ALA A 59 -15.78 -3.20 -0.33
N SER A 60 -15.01 -2.84 0.69
CA SER A 60 -15.44 -2.86 2.08
C SER A 60 -15.15 -1.50 2.70
N TRP A 61 -16.19 -0.87 3.23
CA TRP A 61 -16.03 0.14 4.25
C TRP A 61 -15.49 -0.52 5.52
N VAL A 62 -14.50 0.13 6.13
CA VAL A 62 -13.90 -0.24 7.39
C VAL A 62 -13.96 0.95 8.32
N SER A 63 -14.52 0.74 9.51
CA SER A 63 -14.50 1.71 10.59
C SER A 63 -14.04 1.04 11.88
N ALA A 64 -13.19 1.73 12.62
CA ALA A 64 -12.82 1.32 13.96
C ALA A 64 -12.94 2.52 14.89
N ALA A 65 -13.78 2.38 15.93
CA ALA A 65 -14.24 3.47 16.79
C ALA A 65 -15.12 4.51 16.06
N THR A 66 -15.44 5.61 16.75
CA THR A 66 -16.13 6.76 16.15
C THR A 66 -15.22 7.42 15.13
N VAL A 67 -15.76 7.64 13.93
CA VAL A 67 -15.03 8.16 12.78
C VAL A 67 -15.70 9.42 12.26
N PHE A 68 -14.93 10.28 11.59
CA PHE A 68 -15.46 11.43 10.87
C PHE A 68 -16.29 10.95 9.67
N ASP A 69 -17.46 11.55 9.47
CA ASP A 69 -18.35 11.18 8.37
C ASP A 69 -18.02 11.91 7.06
N ASP A 70 -17.29 13.03 7.12
CA ASP A 70 -16.95 13.90 5.99
C ASP A 70 -15.59 13.59 5.35
N ALA A 71 -14.87 12.55 5.81
CA ALA A 71 -13.56 12.17 5.29
C ALA A 71 -13.46 10.67 5.00
N ALA A 72 -12.65 10.32 4.00
CA ALA A 72 -12.45 8.94 3.58
C ALA A 72 -10.98 8.65 3.24
N ILE A 73 -10.58 7.42 3.49
CA ILE A 73 -9.32 6.87 3.00
C ILE A 73 -9.64 5.83 1.92
N LEU A 74 -9.24 6.06 0.67
CA LEU A 74 -9.23 5.01 -0.34
C LEU A 74 -8.00 4.13 -0.09
N TYR A 75 -8.22 2.86 0.23
CA TYR A 75 -7.13 1.93 0.52
C TYR A 75 -6.92 0.90 -0.60
N LEU A 76 -5.68 0.83 -1.07
CA LEU A 76 -5.21 -0.04 -2.14
C LEU A 76 -4.25 -1.05 -1.53
N HIS A 77 -4.69 -2.32 -1.46
CA HIS A 77 -3.95 -3.36 -0.77
C HIS A 77 -2.67 -3.78 -1.53
N GLY A 78 -1.66 -4.24 -0.79
CA GLY A 78 -0.48 -4.90 -1.32
C GLY A 78 -0.74 -6.31 -1.83
N GLY A 79 0.30 -6.96 -2.32
CA GLY A 79 0.23 -8.29 -2.94
C GLY A 79 0.69 -8.33 -4.39
N ALA A 80 1.67 -7.50 -4.76
CA ALA A 80 2.35 -7.55 -6.05
C ALA A 80 1.39 -7.52 -7.27
N TYR A 81 0.27 -6.79 -7.16
CA TYR A 81 -0.79 -6.70 -8.17
C TYR A 81 -1.48 -8.03 -8.56
N ALA A 82 -1.15 -9.13 -7.88
CA ALA A 82 -1.58 -10.48 -8.25
C ALA A 82 -2.21 -11.27 -7.10
N ILE A 83 -1.90 -10.91 -5.85
CA ILE A 83 -2.46 -11.50 -4.64
C ILE A 83 -2.98 -10.41 -3.69
N GLY A 84 -3.56 -10.82 -2.58
CA GLY A 84 -4.20 -9.89 -1.64
C GLY A 84 -5.69 -9.72 -1.93
N SER A 85 -6.34 -8.96 -1.07
CA SER A 85 -7.75 -8.56 -1.11
C SER A 85 -8.04 -7.62 0.08
N PRO A 86 -9.17 -6.92 0.11
CA PRO A 86 -9.62 -6.21 1.30
C PRO A 86 -9.67 -7.09 2.56
N HIS A 87 -9.95 -8.39 2.42
CA HIS A 87 -9.96 -9.33 3.55
C HIS A 87 -8.58 -9.50 4.18
N THR A 88 -7.54 -9.65 3.34
CA THR A 88 -6.17 -9.87 3.82
C THR A 88 -5.58 -8.67 4.57
N HIS A 89 -6.11 -7.46 4.31
CA HIS A 89 -5.61 -6.21 4.85
C HIS A 89 -6.48 -5.63 5.97
N ARG A 90 -7.50 -6.37 6.45
CA ARG A 90 -8.44 -5.89 7.48
C ARG A 90 -7.76 -5.33 8.72
N ALA A 91 -6.73 -5.98 9.23
CA ALA A 91 -5.99 -5.48 10.40
C ALA A 91 -5.39 -4.10 10.13
N LEU A 92 -4.59 -3.96 9.07
CA LEU A 92 -4.00 -2.67 8.70
C LEU A 92 -5.08 -1.61 8.51
N THR A 93 -6.11 -1.87 7.70
CA THR A 93 -7.18 -0.88 7.44
C THR A 93 -7.95 -0.52 8.71
N SER A 94 -8.19 -1.45 9.62
CA SER A 94 -8.84 -1.16 10.90
C SER A 94 -7.97 -0.31 11.81
N TYR A 95 -6.66 -0.58 11.90
CA TYR A 95 -5.75 0.27 12.67
C TYR A 95 -5.58 1.64 12.05
N LEU A 96 -5.53 1.73 10.72
CA LEU A 96 -5.49 3.01 10.02
C LEU A 96 -6.77 3.82 10.28
N SER A 97 -7.94 3.18 10.22
CA SER A 97 -9.22 3.82 10.58
C SER A 97 -9.21 4.29 12.03
N LYS A 98 -8.83 3.42 12.98
CA LYS A 98 -8.77 3.75 14.41
C LYS A 98 -7.82 4.91 14.71
N THR A 99 -6.63 4.90 14.11
CA THR A 99 -5.58 5.87 14.40
C THR A 99 -5.77 7.19 13.67
N SER A 100 -6.49 7.23 12.56
CA SER A 100 -6.84 8.45 11.84
C SER A 100 -8.21 9.01 12.24
N GLY A 101 -9.09 8.20 12.83
CA GLY A 101 -10.50 8.55 13.04
C GLY A 101 -11.29 8.67 11.73
N THR A 102 -10.87 8.01 10.65
CA THR A 102 -11.45 8.16 9.30
C THR A 102 -11.97 6.82 8.79
N LYS A 103 -13.07 6.80 8.02
CA LYS A 103 -13.55 5.59 7.33
C LYS A 103 -12.57 5.20 6.23
N VAL A 104 -12.31 3.91 6.10
CA VAL A 104 -11.44 3.36 5.04
C VAL A 104 -12.31 2.61 4.03
N LEU A 105 -12.25 2.99 2.75
CA LEU A 105 -12.81 2.25 1.64
C LEU A 105 -11.72 1.37 1.04
N ALA A 106 -11.70 0.09 1.40
CA ALA A 106 -10.76 -0.89 0.85
C ALA A 106 -11.37 -1.58 -0.37
N ILE A 107 -10.79 -1.38 -1.55
CA ILE A 107 -11.33 -1.94 -2.81
C ILE A 107 -10.67 -3.28 -3.17
N ASP A 108 -11.47 -4.18 -3.74
CA ASP A 108 -11.04 -5.46 -4.30
C ASP A 108 -10.74 -5.24 -5.79
N TYR A 109 -9.67 -4.50 -6.08
CA TYR A 109 -9.29 -4.15 -7.44
C TYR A 109 -8.86 -5.40 -8.23
N ARG A 110 -9.08 -5.38 -9.54
CA ARG A 110 -8.76 -6.48 -10.44
C ARG A 110 -7.26 -6.83 -10.41
N LEU A 111 -6.95 -8.12 -10.29
CA LEU A 111 -5.59 -8.64 -10.13
C LEU A 111 -5.10 -9.38 -11.37
N ALA A 112 -3.79 -9.31 -11.58
CA ALA A 112 -3.07 -10.15 -12.52
C ALA A 112 -2.98 -11.61 -12.03
N PRO A 113 -2.85 -12.60 -12.93
CA PRO A 113 -2.76 -12.44 -14.38
C PRO A 113 -4.11 -12.32 -15.10
N GLU A 114 -5.23 -12.51 -14.41
CA GLU A 114 -6.57 -12.47 -15.03
C GLU A 114 -6.88 -11.08 -15.61
N TYR A 115 -6.39 -10.04 -14.94
CA TYR A 115 -6.55 -8.65 -15.34
C TYR A 115 -5.20 -7.92 -15.19
N PRO A 116 -4.32 -7.96 -16.21
CA PRO A 116 -3.07 -7.20 -16.19
C PRO A 116 -3.32 -5.69 -16.21
N TYR A 117 -2.25 -4.91 -16.17
CA TYR A 117 -2.27 -3.47 -16.43
C TYR A 117 -3.09 -3.17 -17.70
N PRO A 118 -3.98 -2.15 -17.69
CA PRO A 118 -4.16 -1.12 -16.66
C PRO A 118 -5.26 -1.37 -15.62
N ALA A 119 -5.79 -2.60 -15.48
CA ALA A 119 -7.02 -2.86 -14.73
C ALA A 119 -7.04 -2.33 -13.29
N ALA A 120 -5.94 -2.52 -12.54
CA ALA A 120 -5.85 -2.05 -11.16
C ALA A 120 -5.89 -0.51 -11.06
N VAL A 121 -5.26 0.21 -12.00
CA VAL A 121 -5.27 1.68 -12.05
C VAL A 121 -6.66 2.19 -12.40
N GLU A 122 -7.32 1.57 -13.38
CA GLU A 122 -8.69 1.91 -13.77
C GLU A 122 -9.66 1.77 -12.58
N ASP A 123 -9.58 0.66 -11.85
CA ASP A 123 -10.45 0.41 -10.70
C ASP A 123 -10.19 1.41 -9.57
N SER A 124 -8.93 1.79 -9.36
CA SER A 124 -8.54 2.75 -8.32
C SER A 124 -9.02 4.17 -8.66
N VAL A 125 -8.92 4.57 -9.93
CA VAL A 125 -9.48 5.85 -10.42
C VAL A 125 -11.02 5.83 -10.33
N ALA A 126 -11.67 4.73 -10.70
CA ALA A 126 -13.12 4.59 -10.60
C ALA A 126 -13.60 4.68 -9.15
N ALA A 127 -12.89 4.03 -8.21
CA ALA A 127 -13.19 4.13 -6.79
C ALA A 127 -13.01 5.54 -6.22
N TYR A 128 -11.96 6.26 -6.66
CA TYR A 128 -11.77 7.65 -6.28
C TYR A 128 -12.90 8.56 -6.80
N LYS A 129 -13.29 8.42 -8.07
CA LYS A 129 -14.44 9.14 -8.63
C LYS A 129 -15.73 8.84 -7.88
N TRP A 130 -15.96 7.58 -7.54
CA TRP A 130 -17.13 7.18 -6.75
C TRP A 130 -17.19 7.88 -5.38
N LEU A 131 -16.04 8.10 -4.72
CA LEU A 131 -15.99 8.89 -3.50
C LEU A 131 -16.41 10.35 -3.74
N LEU A 132 -15.92 10.97 -4.81
CA LEU A 132 -16.32 12.34 -5.18
C LEU A 132 -17.82 12.42 -5.46
N ASP A 133 -18.35 11.48 -6.24
CA ASP A 133 -19.78 11.40 -6.59
C ASP A 133 -20.66 11.12 -5.37
N SER A 134 -20.10 10.49 -4.33
CA SER A 134 -20.75 10.25 -3.04
C SER A 134 -20.72 11.48 -2.11
N GLY A 135 -20.16 12.61 -2.56
CA GLY A 135 -20.14 13.88 -1.83
C GLY A 135 -18.87 14.14 -1.01
N TYR A 136 -17.88 13.25 -1.04
CA TYR A 136 -16.60 13.51 -0.38
C TYR A 136 -15.83 14.58 -1.15
N GLN A 137 -15.37 15.62 -0.45
CA GLN A 137 -14.54 16.65 -1.06
C GLN A 137 -13.11 16.13 -1.27
N PRO A 138 -12.41 16.52 -2.36
CA PRO A 138 -11.05 16.07 -2.64
C PRO A 138 -10.07 16.33 -1.47
N ASP A 139 -10.24 17.46 -0.78
CA ASP A 139 -9.45 17.89 0.39
C ASP A 139 -9.76 17.07 1.67
N LYS A 140 -10.74 16.17 1.62
CA LYS A 140 -11.11 15.22 2.67
C LYS A 140 -10.84 13.76 2.29
N ILE A 141 -10.23 13.51 1.14
CA ILE A 141 -9.85 12.16 0.71
C ILE A 141 -8.34 11.97 0.81
N VAL A 142 -7.91 10.84 1.39
CA VAL A 142 -6.53 10.36 1.33
C VAL A 142 -6.50 9.06 0.56
N ILE A 143 -5.49 8.85 -0.29
CA ILE A 143 -5.22 7.53 -0.87
C ILE A 143 -4.10 6.87 -0.07
N ALA A 144 -4.25 5.61 0.31
CA ALA A 144 -3.23 4.88 1.04
C ALA A 144 -3.06 3.46 0.52
N GLY A 145 -1.86 2.91 0.66
CA GLY A 145 -1.60 1.54 0.27
C GLY A 145 -0.22 1.05 0.67
N ASP A 146 -0.05 -0.27 0.67
CA ASP A 146 1.19 -0.94 1.02
C ASP A 146 1.79 -1.71 -0.18
N SER A 147 3.11 -1.82 -0.26
CA SER A 147 3.79 -2.60 -1.31
C SER A 147 3.33 -2.16 -2.71
N ALA A 148 2.82 -3.09 -3.53
CA ALA A 148 2.16 -2.80 -4.80
C ALA A 148 1.02 -1.79 -4.69
N GLY A 149 0.22 -1.84 -3.62
CA GLY A 149 -0.82 -0.86 -3.35
C GLY A 149 -0.29 0.54 -3.02
N GLY A 150 0.92 0.62 -2.45
CA GLY A 150 1.65 1.88 -2.28
C GLY A 150 2.08 2.48 -3.62
N GLY A 151 2.59 1.65 -4.54
CA GLY A 151 2.84 2.04 -5.93
C GLY A 151 1.56 2.44 -6.65
N LEU A 152 0.50 1.64 -6.53
CA LEU A 152 -0.80 1.89 -7.14
C LEU A 152 -1.43 3.20 -6.65
N SER A 153 -1.20 3.56 -5.38
CA SER A 153 -1.67 4.83 -4.82
C SER A 153 -1.06 6.02 -5.56
N LEU A 154 0.25 5.97 -5.81
CA LEU A 154 0.95 7.01 -6.58
C LEU A 154 0.54 7.00 -8.06
N ALA A 155 0.46 5.81 -8.69
CA ALA A 155 0.01 5.66 -10.06
C ALA A 155 -1.44 6.14 -10.28
N THR A 156 -2.31 5.99 -9.27
CA THR A 156 -3.67 6.53 -9.27
C THR A 156 -3.63 8.05 -9.28
N VAL A 157 -2.78 8.69 -8.48
CA VAL A 157 -2.61 10.15 -8.50
C VAL A 157 -2.08 10.64 -9.84
N VAL A 158 -1.12 9.94 -10.46
CA VAL A 158 -0.69 10.23 -11.85
C VAL A 158 -1.90 10.23 -12.78
N ALA A 159 -2.69 9.15 -12.77
CA ALA A 159 -3.85 9.01 -13.64
C ALA A 159 -4.92 10.09 -13.40
N LEU A 160 -5.19 10.46 -12.15
CA LEU A 160 -6.14 11.51 -11.79
C LEU A 160 -5.68 12.87 -12.32
N ARG A 161 -4.41 13.23 -12.08
CA ARG A 161 -3.81 14.48 -12.55
C ARG A 161 -3.87 14.59 -14.07
N ASP A 162 -3.40 13.56 -14.76
CA ASP A 162 -3.33 13.55 -16.22
C ASP A 162 -4.73 13.58 -16.87
N SER A 163 -5.76 13.21 -16.10
CA SER A 163 -7.18 13.29 -16.52
C SER A 163 -7.88 14.59 -16.07
N GLY A 164 -7.17 15.54 -15.47
CA GLY A 164 -7.75 16.79 -14.97
C GLY A 164 -8.72 16.63 -13.80
N ILE A 165 -8.65 15.51 -13.07
CA ILE A 165 -9.50 15.24 -11.91
C ILE A 165 -8.82 15.82 -10.66
N SER A 166 -9.59 16.49 -9.80
CA SER A 166 -9.11 17.00 -8.51
C SER A 166 -8.39 15.91 -7.72
N LEU A 167 -7.23 16.24 -7.15
CA LEU A 167 -6.37 15.29 -6.47
C LEU A 167 -6.79 15.08 -5.01
N PRO A 168 -6.49 13.90 -4.41
CA PRO A 168 -6.69 13.69 -2.98
C PRO A 168 -5.82 14.67 -2.17
N GLN A 169 -6.23 14.91 -0.93
CA GLN A 169 -5.51 15.78 -0.01
C GLN A 169 -4.10 15.29 0.34
N ALA A 170 -3.89 13.98 0.35
CA ALA A 170 -2.59 13.37 0.63
C ALA A 170 -2.52 11.92 0.15
N VAL A 171 -1.29 11.38 0.13
CA VAL A 171 -1.02 9.95 -0.09
C VAL A 171 -0.23 9.37 1.08
N VAL A 172 -0.54 8.14 1.50
CA VAL A 172 0.24 7.38 2.48
C VAL A 172 0.69 6.05 1.89
N CYS A 173 1.99 5.85 1.78
CA CYS A 173 2.60 4.64 1.25
C CYS A 173 3.35 3.89 2.35
N PHE A 174 3.09 2.59 2.47
CA PHE A 174 3.88 1.68 3.31
C PHE A 174 4.71 0.77 2.42
N SER A 175 6.04 0.84 2.50
CA SER A 175 6.96 0.02 1.70
C SER A 175 6.60 0.00 0.20
N PRO A 176 6.38 1.16 -0.48
CA PRO A 176 5.86 1.18 -1.84
C PRO A 176 6.78 0.45 -2.83
N TRP A 177 6.19 -0.39 -3.67
CA TRP A 177 6.84 -0.93 -4.86
C TRP A 177 6.55 0.00 -6.03
N ALA A 178 7.54 0.81 -6.40
CA ALA A 178 7.36 1.93 -7.33
C ALA A 178 8.25 1.83 -8.58
N ASP A 179 9.17 0.88 -8.60
CA ASP A 179 10.02 0.51 -9.72
C ASP A 179 9.90 -1.00 -9.99
N LEU A 180 9.13 -1.36 -11.02
CA LEU A 180 8.91 -2.75 -11.39
C LEU A 180 10.08 -3.37 -12.16
N GLU A 181 11.06 -2.57 -12.60
CA GLU A 181 12.32 -3.08 -13.16
C GLU A 181 13.29 -3.53 -12.06
N GLY A 182 13.14 -3.02 -10.83
CA GLY A 182 13.99 -3.36 -9.70
C GLY A 182 15.39 -2.76 -9.81
N THR A 183 15.51 -1.50 -10.26
CA THR A 183 16.81 -0.84 -10.50
C THR A 183 17.44 -0.23 -9.23
N GLY A 184 16.73 -0.22 -8.11
CA GLY A 184 17.21 0.32 -6.84
C GLY A 184 18.37 -0.49 -6.24
N GLN A 185 19.34 0.16 -5.61
CA GLN A 185 20.50 -0.51 -5.00
C GLN A 185 20.10 -1.52 -3.89
N SER A 186 19.02 -1.26 -3.14
CA SER A 186 18.49 -2.20 -2.13
C SER A 186 17.99 -3.50 -2.74
N PHE A 187 17.62 -3.50 -4.03
CA PHE A 187 17.13 -4.68 -4.74
C PHE A 187 18.18 -5.79 -4.80
N THR A 188 19.47 -5.44 -4.71
CA THR A 188 20.59 -6.38 -4.60
C THR A 188 21.18 -6.41 -3.19
N THR A 189 21.41 -5.25 -2.56
CA THR A 189 22.12 -5.17 -1.27
C THR A 189 21.32 -5.63 -0.06
N LYS A 190 19.98 -5.69 -0.13
CA LYS A 190 19.12 -6.09 1.00
C LYS A 190 18.51 -7.48 0.85
N VAL A 191 18.83 -8.22 -0.21
CA VAL A 191 18.24 -9.55 -0.52
C VAL A 191 18.38 -10.55 0.61
N HIS A 192 19.51 -10.53 1.32
CA HIS A 192 19.81 -11.47 2.39
C HIS A 192 19.15 -11.11 3.74
N VAL A 193 18.79 -9.85 3.94
CA VAL A 193 18.18 -9.37 5.18
C VAL A 193 16.65 -9.25 5.10
N ASP A 194 16.10 -9.10 3.90
CA ASP A 194 14.65 -9.09 3.68
C ASP A 194 14.05 -10.49 3.96
N PRO A 195 13.19 -10.66 4.98
CA PRO A 195 12.61 -11.93 5.36
C PRO A 195 11.32 -12.26 4.60
N VAL A 196 10.85 -11.40 3.69
CA VAL A 196 9.58 -11.57 2.96
C VAL A 196 9.82 -11.70 1.46
N LEU A 197 10.52 -10.73 0.87
CA LEU A 197 10.60 -10.59 -0.58
C LEU A 197 11.88 -11.21 -1.17
N THR A 198 11.78 -11.58 -2.44
CA THR A 198 12.93 -11.93 -3.30
C THR A 198 12.83 -11.17 -4.62
N PRO A 199 13.98 -10.78 -5.22
CA PRO A 199 14.04 -10.21 -6.56
C PRO A 199 13.30 -11.04 -7.61
N ASP A 200 13.56 -12.35 -7.65
CA ASP A 200 12.97 -13.26 -8.64
C ASP A 200 11.44 -13.29 -8.57
N TRP A 201 10.87 -13.28 -7.36
CA TRP A 201 9.42 -13.27 -7.18
C TRP A 201 8.80 -11.95 -7.61
N LEU A 202 9.42 -10.81 -7.27
CA LEU A 202 8.94 -9.51 -7.73
C LEU A 202 9.03 -9.37 -9.26
N GLN A 203 10.12 -9.81 -9.88
CA GLN A 203 10.25 -9.79 -11.35
C GLN A 203 9.22 -10.69 -12.04
N PHE A 204 8.91 -11.85 -11.44
CA PHE A 204 7.82 -12.69 -11.92
C PHE A 204 6.46 -11.99 -11.83
N MET A 205 6.16 -11.35 -10.70
CA MET A 205 4.90 -10.61 -10.53
C MET A 205 4.81 -9.37 -11.42
N ALA A 206 5.92 -8.66 -11.66
CA ALA A 206 5.98 -7.52 -12.56
C ALA A 206 5.60 -7.93 -13.99
N LYS A 207 6.08 -9.09 -14.46
CA LYS A 207 5.70 -9.64 -15.78
C LYS A 207 4.23 -10.01 -15.87
N LEU A 208 3.66 -10.61 -14.82
CA LEU A 208 2.22 -10.92 -14.80
C LEU A 208 1.37 -9.64 -14.84
N TYR A 209 1.78 -8.61 -14.12
CA TYR A 209 1.06 -7.34 -14.06
C TYR A 209 1.21 -6.53 -15.34
N ALA A 210 2.43 -6.24 -15.78
CA ALA A 210 2.66 -5.37 -16.93
C ALA A 210 2.39 -6.04 -18.29
N GLY A 211 2.44 -7.37 -18.34
CA GLY A 211 2.41 -8.10 -19.61
C GLY A 211 3.58 -7.70 -20.51
N ASN A 212 3.27 -7.22 -21.72
CA ASN A 212 4.26 -6.70 -22.68
C ASN A 212 4.46 -5.18 -22.59
N THR A 213 3.86 -4.53 -21.59
CA THR A 213 3.93 -3.08 -21.44
C THR A 213 5.28 -2.67 -20.86
N ASP A 214 5.79 -1.52 -21.29
CA ASP A 214 7.01 -0.93 -20.74
C ASP A 214 6.89 -0.71 -19.23
N LEU A 215 7.83 -1.28 -18.47
CA LEU A 215 7.86 -1.18 -17.01
C LEU A 215 8.15 0.25 -16.55
N GLN A 216 8.73 1.11 -17.39
CA GLN A 216 8.99 2.51 -17.05
C GLN A 216 7.78 3.43 -17.19
N LEU A 217 6.63 2.91 -17.67
CA LEU A 217 5.42 3.72 -17.74
C LEU A 217 5.07 4.27 -16.34
N PRO A 218 4.84 5.59 -16.17
CA PRO A 218 4.53 6.19 -14.86
C PRO A 218 3.34 5.59 -14.12
N ARG A 219 2.39 4.96 -14.83
CA ARG A 219 1.22 4.28 -14.24
C ARG A 219 1.48 2.81 -13.88
N ILE A 220 2.66 2.27 -14.22
CA ILE A 220 3.17 0.95 -13.82
C ILE A 220 4.22 1.15 -12.72
N SER A 221 5.24 1.96 -13.01
CA SER A 221 6.31 2.33 -12.09
C SER A 221 6.26 3.83 -11.81
N PRO A 222 5.52 4.28 -10.79
CA PRO A 222 5.36 5.70 -10.47
C PRO A 222 6.67 6.39 -10.11
N LEU A 223 7.76 5.66 -9.87
CA LEU A 223 9.08 6.25 -9.75
C LEU A 223 9.45 7.12 -10.96
N TYR A 224 9.01 6.75 -12.17
CA TYR A 224 9.31 7.48 -13.40
C TYR A 224 8.31 8.59 -13.71
N ALA A 225 7.34 8.84 -12.85
CA ALA A 225 6.37 9.91 -13.02
C ALA A 225 7.02 11.30 -12.90
N ASP A 226 6.34 12.27 -13.53
CA ASP A 226 6.43 13.68 -13.13
C ASP A 226 5.66 13.84 -11.81
N PHE A 227 6.26 14.51 -10.82
CA PHE A 227 5.64 14.76 -9.53
C PHE A 227 5.13 16.20 -9.37
N HIS A 228 5.28 17.08 -10.36
CA HIS A 228 4.73 18.44 -10.26
C HIS A 228 3.21 18.42 -10.00
N GLY A 229 2.79 19.22 -9.03
CA GLY A 229 1.40 19.31 -8.60
C GLY A 229 0.89 18.14 -7.75
N PHE A 230 1.74 17.18 -7.37
CA PHE A 230 1.32 16.08 -6.49
C PHE A 230 0.90 16.56 -5.11
N PRO A 231 -0.05 15.86 -4.47
CA PRO A 231 -0.40 16.10 -3.09
C PRO A 231 0.74 15.68 -2.15
N PRO A 232 0.75 16.15 -0.90
CA PRO A 232 1.71 15.70 0.09
C PRO A 232 1.70 14.18 0.30
N VAL A 233 2.88 13.59 0.47
CA VAL A 233 3.06 12.14 0.60
C VAL A 233 3.77 11.79 1.91
N LEU A 234 3.27 10.77 2.62
CA LEU A 234 4.01 10.07 3.68
C LEU A 234 4.47 8.72 3.13
N ILE A 235 5.76 8.42 3.24
CA ILE A 235 6.35 7.13 2.90
C ILE A 235 6.97 6.55 4.17
N GLN A 236 6.53 5.36 4.56
CA GLN A 236 7.16 4.58 5.63
C GLN A 236 7.81 3.33 5.03
N VAL A 237 9.09 3.08 5.32
CA VAL A 237 9.82 1.93 4.78
C VAL A 237 10.78 1.32 5.80
N GLY A 238 11.03 0.01 5.72
CA GLY A 238 12.00 -0.65 6.57
C GLY A 238 13.43 -0.47 6.03
N SER A 239 14.42 -0.38 6.90
CA SER A 239 15.83 -0.34 6.47
C SER A 239 16.36 -1.68 5.97
N GLU A 240 15.63 -2.77 6.21
CA GLU A 240 15.99 -4.15 5.83
C GLU A 240 14.97 -4.78 4.86
N GLU A 241 14.54 -4.01 3.86
CA GLU A 241 13.74 -4.52 2.75
C GLU A 241 14.33 -4.14 1.39
N ILE A 242 14.06 -4.96 0.38
CA ILE A 242 14.59 -4.75 -0.98
C ILE A 242 13.99 -3.52 -1.67
N LEU A 243 12.88 -2.97 -1.17
CA LEU A 243 12.21 -1.76 -1.69
C LEU A 243 12.64 -0.46 -0.98
N LEU A 244 13.67 -0.50 -0.13
CA LEU A 244 14.20 0.70 0.53
C LEU A 244 14.59 1.79 -0.48
N SER A 245 15.29 1.43 -1.55
CA SER A 245 15.72 2.36 -2.60
C SER A 245 14.54 2.93 -3.38
N ASP A 246 13.46 2.20 -3.61
CA ASP A 246 12.25 2.75 -4.24
C ASP A 246 11.72 3.93 -3.42
N SER A 247 11.58 3.73 -2.11
CA SER A 247 11.09 4.74 -1.18
C SER A 247 12.01 5.96 -1.10
N GLN A 248 13.33 5.75 -1.03
CA GLN A 248 14.32 6.84 -0.99
C GLN A 248 14.32 7.64 -2.30
N ARG A 249 14.30 6.96 -3.46
CA ARG A 249 14.30 7.61 -4.78
C ARG A 249 13.00 8.36 -5.04
N LEU A 250 11.86 7.81 -4.62
CA LEU A 250 10.57 8.51 -4.66
C LEU A 250 10.63 9.81 -3.85
N ALA A 251 11.08 9.74 -2.59
CA ALA A 251 11.14 10.90 -1.72
C ALA A 251 12.05 12.01 -2.28
N GLU A 252 13.21 11.63 -2.82
CA GLU A 252 14.12 12.59 -3.46
C GLU A 252 13.48 13.23 -4.69
N ARG A 253 12.90 12.44 -5.61
CA ARG A 253 12.26 12.97 -6.82
C ARG A 253 11.07 13.89 -6.50
N MET A 254 10.25 13.52 -5.52
CA MET A 254 9.15 14.36 -5.04
C MET A 254 9.67 15.68 -4.48
N LYS A 255 10.72 15.63 -3.64
CA LYS A 255 11.35 16.83 -3.09
C LYS A 255 11.92 17.74 -4.19
N THR A 256 12.63 17.18 -5.18
CA THR A 256 13.13 17.95 -6.34
C THR A 256 12.00 18.59 -7.15
N SER A 257 10.82 17.98 -7.18
CA SER A 257 9.63 18.48 -7.89
C SER A 257 8.79 19.47 -7.06
N GLY A 258 9.25 19.84 -5.86
CA GLY A 258 8.55 20.76 -4.95
C GLY A 258 7.41 20.12 -4.14
N VAL A 259 7.30 18.80 -4.13
CA VAL A 259 6.26 18.07 -3.39
C VAL A 259 6.71 17.85 -1.95
N LYS A 260 5.79 18.07 -1.00
CA LYS A 260 6.04 17.75 0.40
C LYS A 260 5.97 16.24 0.63
N CYS A 261 7.13 15.58 0.61
CA CYS A 261 7.28 14.17 0.95
C CYS A 261 7.93 14.00 2.33
N GLU A 262 7.27 13.27 3.23
CA GLU A 262 7.80 12.85 4.53
C GLU A 262 8.23 11.38 4.41
N LEU A 263 9.54 11.11 4.47
CA LEU A 263 10.10 9.75 4.45
C LEU A 263 10.49 9.32 5.86
N GLU A 264 9.91 8.23 6.35
CA GLU A 264 10.24 7.60 7.62
C GLU A 264 10.86 6.22 7.35
N VAL A 265 12.19 6.12 7.49
CA VAL A 265 12.91 4.85 7.43
C VAL A 265 13.00 4.27 8.83
N LEU A 266 12.48 3.06 9.04
CA LEU A 266 12.56 2.38 10.33
C LEU A 266 13.70 1.36 10.34
N ASP A 267 14.65 1.61 11.25
CA ASP A 267 15.80 0.73 11.49
C ASP A 267 15.35 -0.70 11.85
N ASP A 268 16.06 -1.68 11.31
CA ASP A 268 15.85 -3.13 11.53
C ASP A 268 14.48 -3.69 11.08
N MET A 269 13.59 -2.86 10.51
CA MET A 269 12.29 -3.28 9.99
C MET A 269 12.39 -3.79 8.55
N TYR A 270 11.51 -4.73 8.24
CA TYR A 270 11.43 -5.46 6.98
C TYR A 270 10.14 -5.16 6.22
N HIS A 271 10.02 -5.67 5.00
CA HIS A 271 8.92 -5.36 4.10
C HIS A 271 7.54 -5.47 4.77
N THR A 272 6.78 -4.38 4.72
CA THR A 272 5.41 -4.29 5.23
C THR A 272 5.24 -4.73 6.69
N TRP A 273 6.23 -4.48 7.57
CA TRP A 273 6.05 -4.65 9.01
C TRP A 273 4.81 -3.89 9.51
N SER A 274 4.49 -2.76 8.86
CA SER A 274 3.29 -1.93 9.07
C SER A 274 1.96 -2.68 8.87
N SER A 275 1.95 -3.83 8.21
CA SER A 275 0.79 -4.73 8.05
C SER A 275 0.53 -5.64 9.25
N LEU A 276 1.35 -5.53 10.30
CA LEU A 276 1.25 -6.31 11.54
C LEU A 276 0.88 -5.49 12.80
N PRO A 277 0.02 -4.46 12.74
CA PRO A 277 -0.40 -3.76 13.94
C PRO A 277 -1.17 -4.72 14.86
N GLY A 278 -1.09 -4.48 16.16
CA GLY A 278 -1.54 -5.40 17.21
C GLY A 278 -0.58 -6.55 17.51
N MET A 279 0.21 -6.99 16.54
CA MET A 279 1.20 -8.05 16.70
C MET A 279 2.54 -7.49 17.19
N ILE A 280 3.05 -6.43 16.57
CA ILE A 280 4.33 -5.79 16.90
C ILE A 280 4.17 -4.31 17.25
N PRO A 281 4.94 -3.79 18.24
CA PRO A 281 4.85 -2.39 18.66
C PRO A 281 5.27 -1.41 17.57
N GLU A 282 6.25 -1.75 16.72
CA GLU A 282 6.72 -0.88 15.63
C GLU A 282 5.64 -0.62 14.58
N ALA A 283 4.81 -1.63 14.28
CA ALA A 283 3.66 -1.47 13.38
C ALA A 283 2.58 -0.59 14.01
N ASN A 284 2.35 -0.69 15.33
CA ASN A 284 1.43 0.21 16.02
C ASN A 284 1.92 1.66 15.95
N GLN A 285 3.22 1.89 16.13
CA GLN A 285 3.82 3.23 16.01
C GLN A 285 3.69 3.76 14.58
N ALA A 286 3.97 2.94 13.56
CA ALA A 286 3.78 3.28 12.15
C ALA A 286 2.35 3.73 11.86
N MET A 287 1.33 2.98 12.33
CA MET A 287 -0.08 3.35 12.19
C MET A 287 -0.42 4.66 12.92
N GLN A 288 0.10 4.88 14.13
CA GLN A 288 -0.11 6.15 14.85
C GLN A 288 0.47 7.34 14.08
N ARG A 289 1.68 7.20 13.53
CA ARG A 289 2.32 8.22 12.69
C ARG A 289 1.49 8.52 11.44
N ALA A 290 1.05 7.48 10.73
CA ALA A 290 0.16 7.63 9.57
C ALA A 290 -1.17 8.30 9.95
N GLY A 291 -1.80 7.90 11.05
CA GLY A 291 -3.04 8.50 11.53
C GLY A 291 -2.91 9.99 11.89
N VAL A 292 -1.80 10.39 12.53
CA VAL A 292 -1.49 11.81 12.81
C VAL A 292 -1.30 12.59 11.51
N PHE A 293 -0.52 12.05 10.56
CA PHE A 293 -0.33 12.68 9.26
C PHE A 293 -1.68 12.89 8.55
N ILE A 294 -2.51 11.85 8.48
CA ILE A 294 -3.84 11.92 7.84
C ILE A 294 -4.69 13.01 8.49
N ARG A 295 -4.88 12.99 9.82
CA ARG A 295 -5.70 13.99 10.52
C ARG A 295 -5.25 15.42 10.27
N LYS A 296 -3.95 15.67 10.26
CA LYS A 296 -3.38 17.00 9.98
C LYS A 296 -3.73 17.44 8.55
N ARG A 297 -3.69 16.52 7.59
CA ARG A 297 -3.95 16.82 6.18
C ARG A 297 -5.42 17.13 5.92
N ILE A 298 -6.33 16.40 6.54
CA ILE A 298 -7.79 16.61 6.40
C ILE A 298 -8.35 17.68 7.37
N GLY A 299 -7.51 18.35 8.15
CA GLY A 299 -7.90 19.45 9.05
C GLY A 299 -8.73 19.02 10.26
N LYS A 300 -8.40 17.86 10.86
CA LYS A 300 -9.08 17.30 12.04
C LYS A 300 -8.23 17.33 13.32
N ILE A 301 -7.05 17.97 13.27
CA ILE A 301 -6.20 18.37 14.39
C ILE A 301 -5.48 19.67 14.07
#